data_AF-A0A6F8ZQE7-F1
#
_entry.id   AF-A0A6F8ZQE7-F1
#
_cell.length_a   1.000
_cell.length_b   1.000
_cell.length_c   1.000
_cell.angle_alpha   90.00
_cell.angle_beta   90.00
_cell.angle_gamma   90.00
#
_symmetry.space_group_name_H-M   'P 1'
#
loop_
_entity.id
_entity.type
_entity.pdbx_description
1 polymer ?
#
loop_
_entity_poly.entity_id
_entity_poly.type
_entity_poly.pdbx_seq_one_letter_code
_entity_poly.pdbx_strand_id
1 'polypeptide(L)'
;MKLTYTYQCHMMNTCRPPSISDLQEQWPFLFTKLWLCDHFNTLTGIQIDSRLTQALLNKGKRIVKFFKSQKTKWRREIQCLLNGIGGNIRCNDDLTFTAAILLLMTHFKEKDESLFLLADGRVVCGLDSESNFTAALSVLFSTFYVVNIEYQESASATLELIKMFLVRINPERTKCTAKAGVSRNTGKVVQRKPLPINPRYTLSH
;
A
#
# COMPACT_ATOMS: atom_id res chain seq x y z
N MET A 1 6.38 -10.06 22.18
CA MET A 1 6.15 -10.49 20.79
C MET A 1 7.26 -11.37 20.21
N LYS A 2 8.55 -11.17 20.53
CA LYS A 2 9.63 -12.01 19.99
C LYS A 2 9.43 -13.52 20.21
N LEU A 3 8.83 -13.93 21.34
CA LEU A 3 8.65 -15.35 21.66
C LEU A 3 7.64 -16.08 20.77
N THR A 4 6.56 -15.40 20.31
CA THR A 4 5.49 -16.02 19.50
C THR A 4 5.62 -15.72 18.01
N TYR A 5 6.38 -14.69 17.64
CA TYR A 5 6.61 -14.28 16.26
C TYR A 5 7.14 -15.42 15.38
N THR A 6 8.17 -16.14 15.84
CA THR A 6 8.76 -17.26 15.10
C THR A 6 7.74 -18.37 14.82
N TYR A 7 6.89 -18.67 15.80
CA TYR A 7 5.85 -19.69 15.65
C TYR A 7 4.73 -19.24 14.70
N GLN A 8 4.30 -17.99 14.80
CA GLN A 8 3.30 -17.39 13.90
C GLN A 8 3.79 -17.39 12.45
N CYS A 9 5.02 -16.91 12.21
CA CYS A 9 5.63 -16.92 10.88
C CYS A 9 5.81 -18.33 10.33
N HIS A 10 6.14 -19.31 11.19
CA HIS A 10 6.24 -20.70 10.77
C HIS A 10 4.88 -21.24 10.31
N MET A 11 3.82 -21.04 11.12
CA MET A 11 2.47 -21.50 10.80
C MET A 11 1.91 -20.89 9.51
N MET A 12 2.04 -19.57 9.34
CA MET A 12 1.52 -18.84 8.18
C MET A 12 2.24 -19.21 6.86
N ASN A 13 3.50 -19.68 6.94
CA ASN A 13 4.30 -20.07 5.77
C ASN A 13 4.45 -21.59 5.61
N THR A 14 3.59 -22.39 6.24
CA THR A 14 3.58 -23.85 6.03
C THR A 14 3.04 -24.22 4.63
N CYS A 15 3.40 -25.40 4.12
CA CYS A 15 2.99 -25.88 2.78
C CYS A 15 1.46 -26.07 2.61
N ARG A 16 0.70 -26.03 3.70
CA ARG A 16 -0.77 -25.95 3.72
C ARG A 16 -1.16 -24.82 4.66
N PRO A 17 -1.15 -23.56 4.19
CA PRO A 17 -1.47 -22.45 5.06
C PRO A 17 -2.91 -22.61 5.56
N PRO A 18 -3.16 -22.45 6.86
CA PRO A 18 -4.52 -22.43 7.41
C PRO A 18 -5.35 -21.33 6.74
N SER A 19 -6.68 -21.49 6.72
CA SER A 19 -7.54 -20.42 6.22
C SER A 19 -7.41 -19.17 7.11
N ILE A 20 -7.78 -18.00 6.59
CA ILE A 20 -7.77 -16.77 7.40
C ILE A 20 -8.69 -16.94 8.63
N SER A 21 -9.82 -17.64 8.47
CA SER A 21 -10.75 -17.97 9.56
C SER A 21 -10.07 -18.81 10.64
N ASP A 22 -9.32 -19.84 10.27
CA ASP A 22 -8.60 -20.70 11.23
C ASP A 22 -7.50 -19.92 11.97
N LEU A 23 -6.79 -19.04 11.24
CA LEU A 23 -5.78 -18.16 11.84
C LEU A 23 -6.42 -17.18 12.83
N GLN A 24 -7.58 -16.63 12.49
CA GLN A 24 -8.30 -15.69 13.35
C GLN A 24 -8.84 -16.37 14.60
N GLU A 25 -9.25 -17.64 14.53
CA GLU A 25 -9.67 -18.42 15.69
C GLU A 25 -8.48 -18.73 16.62
N GLN A 26 -7.34 -19.12 16.05
CA GLN A 26 -6.14 -19.45 16.82
C GLN A 26 -5.42 -18.21 17.39
N TRP A 27 -5.46 -17.09 16.66
CA TRP A 27 -4.71 -15.87 16.98
C TRP A 27 -5.59 -14.63 16.84
N PRO A 28 -6.72 -14.51 17.56
CA PRO A 28 -7.67 -13.40 17.38
C PRO A 28 -7.03 -12.04 17.59
N PHE A 29 -6.08 -11.94 18.52
CA PHE A 29 -5.35 -10.70 18.77
C PHE A 29 -4.48 -10.26 17.59
N LEU A 30 -3.92 -11.19 16.81
CA LEU A 30 -3.13 -10.86 15.62
C LEU A 30 -3.94 -10.03 14.61
N PHE A 31 -5.25 -10.28 14.56
CA PHE A 31 -6.21 -9.64 13.66
C PHE A 31 -6.85 -8.37 14.26
N THR A 32 -6.21 -7.75 15.24
CA THR A 32 -6.52 -6.38 15.65
C THR A 32 -5.59 -5.41 14.94
N LYS A 33 -6.06 -4.20 14.64
CA LYS A 33 -5.25 -3.16 13.98
C LYS A 33 -3.88 -2.98 14.64
N LEU A 34 -3.86 -2.85 15.97
CA LEU A 34 -2.65 -2.61 16.74
C LEU A 34 -1.60 -3.70 16.51
N TRP A 35 -1.98 -4.96 16.72
CA TRP A 35 -1.07 -6.08 16.65
C TRP A 35 -0.65 -6.39 15.20
N LEU A 36 -1.56 -6.23 14.25
CA LEU A 36 -1.28 -6.43 12.84
C LEU A 36 -0.26 -5.40 12.31
N CYS A 37 -0.45 -4.12 12.64
CA CYS A 37 0.47 -3.05 12.22
C CYS A 37 1.85 -3.19 12.91
N ASP A 38 1.90 -3.64 14.16
CA ASP A 38 3.17 -3.90 14.86
C ASP A 38 3.93 -5.09 14.27
N HIS A 39 3.20 -6.15 13.90
CA HIS A 39 3.80 -7.30 13.20
C HIS A 39 4.32 -6.90 11.82
N PHE A 40 3.57 -6.09 11.07
CA PHE A 40 4.02 -5.51 9.80
C PHE A 40 5.30 -4.68 9.98
N ASN A 41 5.37 -3.82 11.01
CA ASN A 41 6.55 -3.03 11.32
C ASN A 41 7.74 -3.94 11.69
N THR A 42 7.51 -5.03 12.41
CA THR A 42 8.55 -6.03 12.71
C THR A 42 9.09 -6.70 11.45
N LEU A 43 8.23 -7.03 10.49
CA LEU A 43 8.61 -7.65 9.20
C LEU A 43 9.36 -6.70 8.27
N THR A 44 8.93 -5.45 8.19
CA THR A 44 9.35 -4.52 7.13
C THR A 44 10.22 -3.37 7.62
N GLY A 45 10.26 -3.11 8.93
CA GLY A 45 10.85 -1.92 9.53
C GLY A 45 10.07 -0.63 9.25
N ILE A 46 8.81 -0.73 8.79
CA ILE A 46 8.00 0.42 8.38
C ILE A 46 6.78 0.56 9.30
N GLN A 47 6.63 1.73 9.91
CA GLN A 47 5.39 2.11 10.61
C GLN A 47 4.30 2.51 9.60
N ILE A 48 3.46 1.55 9.22
CA ILE A 48 2.53 1.68 8.09
C ILE A 48 1.52 2.82 8.22
N ASP A 49 0.93 3.02 9.41
CA ASP A 49 -0.06 4.07 9.68
C ASP A 49 0.53 5.45 9.34
N SER A 50 1.61 5.83 10.04
CA SER A 50 2.27 7.12 9.82
C SER A 50 2.78 7.28 8.38
N ARG A 51 3.28 6.18 7.80
CA ARG A 51 3.83 6.16 6.45
C ARG A 51 2.76 6.46 5.40
N LEU A 52 1.60 5.80 5.48
CA LEU A 52 0.49 6.01 4.56
C LEU A 52 -0.12 7.40 4.76
N THR A 53 -0.35 7.84 6.00
CA THR A 53 -0.88 9.19 6.29
C THR A 53 -0.01 10.27 5.65
N GLN A 54 1.31 10.24 5.91
CA GLN A 54 2.23 11.23 5.34
C GLN A 54 2.33 11.16 3.81
N ALA A 55 2.30 9.94 3.25
CA ALA A 55 2.34 9.76 1.82
C ALA A 55 1.07 10.29 1.13
N LEU A 56 -0.11 10.00 1.69
CA LEU A 56 -1.39 10.42 1.14
C LEU A 56 -1.64 11.93 1.29
N LEU A 57 -1.25 12.53 2.42
CA LEU A 57 -1.32 13.99 2.63
C LEU A 57 -0.66 14.77 1.48
N ASN A 58 0.51 14.30 1.02
CA ASN A 58 1.28 14.97 -0.02
C ASN A 58 0.90 14.46 -1.43
N LYS A 59 0.95 13.15 -1.62
CA LYS A 59 0.83 12.51 -2.93
C LYS A 59 -0.61 12.37 -3.37
N GLY A 60 -1.55 12.14 -2.45
CA GLY A 60 -2.99 12.10 -2.73
C GLY A 60 -3.47 13.43 -3.33
N LYS A 61 -3.12 14.55 -2.70
CA LYS A 61 -3.40 15.90 -3.24
C LYS A 61 -2.81 16.09 -4.64
N ARG A 62 -1.58 15.61 -4.87
CA ARG A 62 -0.91 15.68 -6.18
C ARG A 62 -1.60 14.83 -7.25
N ILE A 63 -2.06 13.63 -6.90
CA ILE A 63 -2.83 12.74 -7.79
C ILE A 63 -4.13 13.44 -8.19
N VAL A 64 -4.92 13.91 -7.23
CA VAL A 64 -6.19 14.62 -7.51
C VAL A 64 -5.95 15.85 -8.39
N LYS A 65 -4.91 16.65 -8.08
CA LYS A 65 -4.52 17.81 -8.89
C LYS A 65 -4.15 17.42 -10.33
N PHE A 66 -3.40 16.33 -10.51
CA PHE A 66 -3.02 15.83 -11.83
C PHE A 66 -4.26 15.47 -12.68
N PHE A 67 -5.18 14.68 -12.12
CA PHE A 67 -6.41 14.32 -12.84
C PHE A 67 -7.26 15.54 -13.17
N LYS A 68 -7.43 16.48 -12.22
CA LYS A 68 -8.14 17.75 -12.46
C LYS A 68 -7.51 18.58 -13.59
N SER A 69 -6.18 18.68 -13.63
CA SER A 69 -5.47 19.50 -14.64
C SER A 69 -5.65 19.01 -16.08
N GLN A 70 -6.02 17.74 -16.26
CA GLN A 70 -6.19 17.11 -17.57
C GLN A 70 -7.63 16.60 -17.79
N LYS A 71 -8.61 17.20 -17.09
CA LYS A 71 -9.99 16.72 -17.02
C LYS A 71 -10.58 16.32 -18.38
N THR A 72 -10.44 17.18 -19.39
CA THR A 72 -11.03 16.98 -20.72
C THR A 72 -10.38 15.83 -21.52
N LYS A 73 -9.17 15.39 -21.13
CA LYS A 73 -8.46 14.28 -21.78
C LYS A 73 -8.90 12.91 -21.25
N TRP A 74 -9.51 12.86 -20.07
CA TRP A 74 -9.91 11.60 -19.44
C TRP A 74 -11.24 11.08 -19.99
N ARG A 75 -11.51 9.79 -19.82
CA ARG A 75 -12.80 9.19 -20.19
C ARG A 75 -13.96 9.73 -19.32
N ARG A 76 -15.20 9.59 -19.81
CA ARG A 76 -16.41 10.07 -19.11
C ARG A 76 -16.48 9.67 -17.64
N GLU A 77 -16.19 8.41 -17.31
CA GLU A 77 -16.25 7.93 -15.91
C GLU A 77 -15.33 8.74 -14.97
N ILE A 78 -14.07 8.99 -15.36
CA ILE A 78 -13.14 9.82 -14.59
C ILE A 78 -13.63 11.27 -14.53
N GLN A 79 -14.17 11.79 -15.63
CA GLN A 79 -14.74 13.14 -15.65
C GLN A 79 -15.92 13.28 -14.68
N CYS A 80 -16.82 12.29 -14.65
CA CYS A 80 -17.94 12.22 -13.70
C CYS A 80 -17.44 12.17 -12.26
N LEU A 81 -16.46 11.31 -11.98
CA LEU A 81 -15.85 11.21 -10.65
C LEU A 81 -15.19 12.54 -10.22
N LEU A 82 -14.48 13.21 -11.13
CA LEU A 82 -13.91 14.54 -10.91
C LEU A 82 -14.96 15.64 -10.68
N ASN A 83 -16.15 15.52 -11.26
CA ASN A 83 -17.26 16.44 -11.01
C ASN A 83 -17.82 16.26 -9.60
N GLY A 84 -18.02 15.01 -9.15
CA GLY A 84 -18.51 14.71 -7.79
C GLY A 84 -17.56 15.16 -6.69
N ILE A 85 -16.25 15.15 -6.97
CA ILE A 85 -15.15 15.61 -6.11
C ILE A 85 -15.21 17.14 -5.81
N GLY A 86 -15.96 17.94 -6.57
CA GLY A 86 -15.85 19.41 -6.64
C GLY A 86 -16.27 20.23 -5.41
N GLY A 87 -17.11 19.70 -4.49
CA GLY A 87 -17.72 20.50 -3.41
C GLY A 87 -17.09 20.37 -2.02
N ASN A 88 -16.77 19.14 -1.57
CA ASN A 88 -16.48 18.84 -0.15
C ASN A 88 -14.99 18.59 0.19
N ILE A 89 -14.08 18.57 -0.79
CA ILE A 89 -12.69 18.11 -0.59
C ILE A 89 -11.80 19.14 0.11
N ARG A 90 -12.16 20.43 0.09
CA ARG A 90 -11.24 21.49 0.53
C ARG A 90 -10.85 21.42 2.02
N CYS A 91 -11.61 20.66 2.83
CA CYS A 91 -11.41 20.58 4.28
C CYS A 91 -11.29 19.15 4.84
N ASN A 92 -11.37 18.11 4.01
CA ASN A 92 -11.32 16.72 4.48
C ASN A 92 -10.21 15.93 3.76
N ASP A 93 -9.11 15.70 4.46
CA ASP A 93 -7.97 14.93 3.96
C ASP A 93 -8.36 13.48 3.67
N ASP A 94 -9.24 12.87 4.47
CA ASP A 94 -9.71 11.49 4.27
C ASP A 94 -10.49 11.36 2.96
N LEU A 95 -11.42 12.29 2.69
CA LEU A 95 -12.12 12.35 1.41
C LEU A 95 -11.17 12.59 0.23
N THR A 96 -10.11 13.38 0.44
CA THR A 96 -9.06 13.59 -0.57
C THR A 96 -8.31 12.28 -0.88
N PHE A 97 -8.04 11.47 0.14
CA PHE A 97 -7.33 10.20 0.00
C PHE A 97 -8.19 9.18 -0.71
N THR A 98 -9.44 9.04 -0.28
CA THR A 98 -10.44 8.20 -0.93
C THR A 98 -10.59 8.59 -2.41
N ALA A 99 -10.76 9.88 -2.69
CA ALA A 99 -10.83 10.37 -4.07
C ALA A 99 -9.57 10.06 -4.89
N ALA A 100 -8.37 10.20 -4.30
CA ALA A 100 -7.11 9.90 -4.98
C ALA A 100 -7.02 8.42 -5.37
N ILE A 101 -7.39 7.50 -4.47
CA ILE A 101 -7.35 6.06 -4.75
C ILE A 101 -8.44 5.67 -5.74
N LEU A 102 -9.67 6.17 -5.58
CA LEU A 102 -10.76 5.93 -6.53
C LEU A 102 -10.42 6.40 -7.95
N LEU A 103 -9.76 7.55 -8.10
CA LEU A 103 -9.27 8.03 -9.39
C LEU A 103 -8.25 7.06 -10.02
N LEU A 104 -7.35 6.48 -9.23
CA LEU A 104 -6.38 5.50 -9.70
C LEU A 104 -7.04 4.19 -10.13
N MET A 105 -7.92 3.64 -9.28
CA MET A 105 -8.66 2.41 -9.60
C MET A 105 -9.51 2.59 -10.85
N THR A 106 -10.25 3.70 -10.91
CA THR A 106 -11.03 4.07 -12.09
C THR A 106 -10.09 4.13 -13.29
N HIS A 107 -8.96 4.82 -13.22
CA HIS A 107 -7.98 4.91 -14.30
C HIS A 107 -7.47 3.55 -14.79
N PHE A 108 -7.17 2.62 -13.88
CA PHE A 108 -6.73 1.25 -14.23
C PHE A 108 -7.87 0.31 -14.63
N LYS A 109 -9.12 0.77 -14.61
CA LYS A 109 -10.34 -0.03 -14.88
C LYS A 109 -10.53 -1.16 -13.85
N GLU A 110 -10.10 -0.91 -12.63
CA GLU A 110 -10.27 -1.78 -11.47
C GLU A 110 -11.58 -1.43 -10.76
N LYS A 111 -12.28 -2.43 -10.21
CA LYS A 111 -13.53 -2.21 -9.47
C LYS A 111 -13.21 -1.64 -8.10
N ASP A 112 -13.84 -0.54 -7.71
CA ASP A 112 -13.65 0.10 -6.40
C ASP A 112 -13.95 -0.82 -5.22
N GLU A 113 -14.99 -1.65 -5.34
CA GLU A 113 -15.34 -2.69 -4.36
C GLU A 113 -14.21 -3.70 -4.12
N SER A 114 -13.32 -3.88 -5.11
CA SER A 114 -12.23 -4.84 -4.97
C SER A 114 -11.21 -4.42 -3.93
N LEU A 115 -10.92 -3.14 -3.72
CA LEU A 115 -9.78 -2.71 -2.89
C LEU A 115 -9.72 -3.36 -1.50
N PHE A 116 -10.87 -3.60 -0.85
CA PHE A 116 -10.98 -4.18 0.48
C PHE A 116 -11.56 -5.60 0.52
N LEU A 117 -11.65 -6.30 -0.62
CA LEU A 117 -11.94 -7.73 -0.64
C LEU A 117 -10.74 -8.50 -0.08
N LEU A 118 -10.76 -8.81 1.22
CA LEU A 118 -9.91 -9.85 1.75
C LEU A 118 -10.66 -11.18 1.76
N ALA A 119 -9.92 -12.23 1.43
CA ALA A 119 -10.42 -13.52 0.99
C ALA A 119 -11.55 -14.09 1.86
N ASP A 120 -12.52 -14.71 1.19
CA ASP A 120 -13.69 -15.39 1.74
C ASP A 120 -14.84 -14.50 2.27
N GLY A 121 -14.93 -13.25 1.79
CA GLY A 121 -16.10 -12.39 2.03
C GLY A 121 -16.21 -11.87 3.47
N ARG A 122 -15.13 -11.93 4.25
CA ARG A 122 -15.09 -11.42 5.63
C ARG A 122 -13.94 -10.45 5.82
N VAL A 123 -14.25 -9.30 6.41
CA VAL A 123 -13.27 -8.29 6.79
C VAL A 123 -12.36 -8.88 7.86
N VAL A 124 -11.08 -9.01 7.53
CA VAL A 124 -10.10 -9.79 8.31
C VAL A 124 -9.69 -9.11 9.61
N CYS A 125 -10.04 -7.83 9.80
CA CYS A 125 -9.88 -7.16 11.10
C CYS A 125 -11.08 -6.28 11.39
N GLY A 126 -11.57 -6.34 12.63
CA GLY A 126 -12.52 -5.36 13.15
C GLY A 126 -11.88 -3.98 13.14
N LEU A 127 -12.27 -3.15 12.18
CA LEU A 127 -12.05 -1.72 12.26
C LEU A 127 -13.17 -1.14 13.12
N ASP A 128 -12.83 -0.30 14.09
CA ASP A 128 -13.85 0.43 14.85
C ASP A 128 -14.67 1.31 13.89
N SER A 129 -15.92 1.60 14.26
CA SER A 129 -16.86 2.41 13.46
C SER A 129 -16.35 3.82 13.11
N GLU A 130 -15.28 4.28 13.77
CA GLU A 130 -14.63 5.58 13.53
C GLU A 130 -13.29 5.50 12.76
N SER A 131 -12.98 4.35 12.17
CA SER A 131 -11.76 4.20 11.39
C SER A 131 -11.77 5.04 10.10
N ASN A 132 -10.74 5.86 9.92
CA ASN A 132 -10.54 6.64 8.70
C ASN A 132 -9.96 5.77 7.56
N PHE A 133 -10.03 6.25 6.32
CA PHE A 133 -9.58 5.52 5.13
C PHE A 133 -8.11 5.08 5.22
N THR A 134 -7.26 5.88 5.87
CA THR A 134 -5.84 5.53 6.03
C THR A 134 -5.64 4.35 6.99
N ALA A 135 -6.43 4.28 8.06
CA ALA A 135 -6.42 3.14 8.97
C ALA A 135 -6.86 1.86 8.25
N ALA A 136 -7.89 1.95 7.40
CA ALA A 136 -8.35 0.82 6.59
C ALA A 136 -7.25 0.32 5.63
N LEU A 137 -6.57 1.22 4.92
CA LEU A 137 -5.43 0.86 4.09
C LEU A 137 -4.26 0.28 4.89
N SER A 138 -4.01 0.78 6.10
CA SER A 138 -2.94 0.30 6.96
C SER A 138 -3.18 -1.15 7.40
N VAL A 139 -4.41 -1.47 7.78
CA VAL A 139 -4.82 -2.85 8.07
C VAL A 139 -4.69 -3.72 6.83
N LEU A 140 -5.25 -3.29 5.70
CA LEU A 140 -5.18 -4.01 4.43
C LEU A 140 -3.74 -4.40 4.05
N PHE A 141 -2.82 -3.43 4.05
CA PHE A 141 -1.41 -3.66 3.74
C PHE A 141 -0.71 -4.50 4.80
N SER A 142 -1.05 -4.31 6.07
CA SER A 142 -0.47 -5.15 7.12
C SER A 142 -0.90 -6.61 6.93
N THR A 143 -2.16 -6.87 6.59
CA THR A 143 -2.64 -8.24 6.37
C THR A 143 -1.93 -8.90 5.19
N PHE A 144 -1.71 -8.18 4.08
CA PHE A 144 -1.02 -8.75 2.92
C PHE A 144 0.35 -9.34 3.27
N TYR A 145 1.09 -8.67 4.14
CA TYR A 145 2.46 -9.07 4.50
C TYR A 145 2.52 -10.00 5.71
N VAL A 146 1.64 -9.82 6.69
CA VAL A 146 1.60 -10.66 7.88
C VAL A 146 1.09 -12.05 7.52
N VAL A 147 -0.02 -12.12 6.76
CA VAL A 147 -0.65 -13.38 6.35
C VAL A 147 -0.02 -13.95 5.07
N ASN A 148 0.88 -13.20 4.43
CA ASN A 148 1.56 -13.59 3.19
C ASN A 148 0.58 -13.98 2.06
N ILE A 149 -0.42 -13.13 1.84
CA ILE A 149 -1.42 -13.29 0.78
C ILE A 149 -1.03 -12.44 -0.44
N GLU A 150 -1.30 -12.95 -1.63
CA GLU A 150 -1.08 -12.21 -2.87
C GLU A 150 -2.11 -11.08 -3.05
N TYR A 151 -1.71 -10.03 -3.76
CA TYR A 151 -2.65 -8.99 -4.13
C TYR A 151 -3.70 -9.56 -5.09
N GLN A 152 -4.96 -9.24 -4.81
CA GLN A 152 -6.06 -9.57 -5.71
C GLN A 152 -5.84 -9.00 -7.11
N GLU A 153 -6.13 -9.80 -8.14
CA GLU A 153 -5.94 -9.42 -9.53
C GLU A 153 -6.79 -8.20 -9.91
N SER A 154 -7.97 -8.06 -9.32
CA SER A 154 -8.95 -7.00 -9.60
C SER A 154 -8.56 -5.61 -9.10
N ALA A 155 -7.54 -5.49 -8.24
CA ALA A 155 -7.01 -4.23 -7.72
C ALA A 155 -5.45 -4.18 -7.74
N SER A 156 -4.82 -5.10 -8.47
CA SER A 156 -3.37 -5.34 -8.44
C SER A 156 -2.56 -4.10 -8.85
N ALA A 157 -2.95 -3.39 -9.91
CA ALA A 157 -2.22 -2.22 -10.38
C ALA A 157 -2.27 -1.07 -9.37
N THR A 158 -3.44 -0.83 -8.76
CA THR A 158 -3.56 0.17 -7.68
C THR A 158 -2.77 -0.24 -6.44
N LEU A 159 -2.86 -1.50 -6.00
CA LEU A 159 -2.13 -2.01 -4.83
C LEU A 159 -0.61 -1.96 -5.03
N GLU A 160 -0.12 -2.35 -6.21
CA GLU A 160 1.29 -2.22 -6.60
C GLU A 160 1.75 -0.76 -6.61
N LEU A 161 0.93 0.15 -7.15
CA LEU A 161 1.22 1.58 -7.12
C LEU A 161 1.29 2.09 -5.67
N ILE A 162 0.34 1.72 -4.80
CA ILE A 162 0.36 2.11 -3.40
C ILE A 162 1.61 1.55 -2.70
N LYS A 163 1.93 0.26 -2.90
CA LYS A 163 3.14 -0.40 -2.36
C LYS A 163 4.40 0.38 -2.74
N MET A 164 4.59 0.63 -4.04
CA MET A 164 5.82 1.23 -4.56
C MET A 164 5.89 2.73 -4.28
N PHE A 165 4.81 3.47 -4.50
CA PHE A 165 4.83 4.93 -4.46
C PHE A 165 4.46 5.49 -3.09
N LEU A 166 3.49 4.91 -2.38
CA LEU A 166 3.08 5.44 -1.07
C LEU A 166 3.92 4.82 0.04
N VAL A 167 3.84 3.49 0.19
CA VAL A 167 4.51 2.79 1.29
C VAL A 167 6.02 2.76 1.10
N ARG A 168 6.49 2.61 -0.16
CA ARG A 168 7.90 2.39 -0.52
C ARG A 168 8.46 1.09 0.04
N ILE A 169 7.72 0.00 -0.09
CA ILE A 169 8.26 -1.33 0.13
C ILE A 169 9.01 -1.74 -1.13
N ASN A 170 10.31 -2.04 -0.99
CA ASN A 170 11.19 -2.51 -2.06
C ASN A 170 11.35 -1.59 -3.31
N PRO A 171 11.54 -0.26 -3.18
CA PRO A 171 11.68 0.66 -4.33
C PRO A 171 13.06 0.61 -4.99
N GLU A 172 14.06 -0.01 -4.35
CA GLU A 172 15.44 -0.09 -4.85
C GLU A 172 15.64 -1.18 -5.91
N ARG A 173 14.80 -2.24 -5.94
CA ARG A 173 14.89 -3.30 -6.96
C ARG A 173 14.36 -2.89 -8.34
N THR A 174 13.58 -1.81 -8.41
CA THR A 174 13.04 -1.22 -9.66
C THR A 174 13.58 0.18 -9.95
N LYS A 175 14.74 0.54 -9.40
CA LYS A 175 15.52 1.61 -10.03
C LYS A 175 15.96 1.07 -11.38
N CYS A 176 15.41 1.62 -12.47
CA CYS A 176 16.08 1.55 -13.77
C CYS A 176 17.55 1.92 -13.53
N THR A 177 18.45 0.95 -13.64
CA THR A 177 19.88 1.17 -13.57
C THR A 177 20.32 1.84 -14.85
N ALA A 178 19.84 3.06 -15.10
CA ALA A 178 20.48 3.94 -16.04
C ALA A 178 21.84 4.29 -15.41
N LYS A 179 22.87 3.53 -15.80
CA LYS A 179 24.26 3.68 -15.34
C LYS A 179 24.87 5.04 -15.73
N ALA A 180 24.16 5.83 -16.53
CA ALA A 180 24.47 7.20 -16.86
C ALA A 180 23.19 7.98 -17.15
N GLY A 181 23.10 9.21 -16.62
CA GLY A 181 22.07 10.17 -16.97
C GLY A 181 22.72 11.51 -17.32
N VAL A 182 22.33 12.08 -18.45
CA VAL A 182 22.70 13.44 -18.83
C VAL A 182 21.83 14.43 -18.05
N SER A 183 22.46 15.33 -17.31
CA SER A 183 21.76 16.38 -16.55
C SER A 183 21.07 17.35 -17.51
N ARG A 184 19.75 17.52 -17.40
CA ARG A 184 18.97 18.44 -18.25
C ARG A 184 19.35 19.92 -18.10
N ASN A 185 20.04 20.29 -17.02
CA ASN A 185 20.45 21.69 -16.79
C ASN A 185 21.87 22.00 -17.28
N THR A 186 22.72 20.98 -17.51
CA THR A 186 24.16 21.19 -17.79
C THR A 186 24.71 20.34 -18.92
N GLY A 187 23.94 19.39 -19.47
CA GLY A 187 24.37 18.52 -20.57
C GLY A 187 25.48 17.52 -20.21
N LYS A 188 25.97 17.51 -18.97
CA LYS A 188 27.06 16.63 -18.53
C LYS A 188 26.53 15.27 -18.06
N VAL A 189 27.26 14.22 -18.42
CA VAL A 189 27.04 12.85 -17.94
C VAL A 189 27.52 12.78 -16.49
N VAL A 190 26.62 12.46 -15.56
CA VAL A 190 26.95 12.31 -14.14
C VAL A 190 26.93 10.83 -13.76
N GLN A 191 28.10 10.29 -13.42
CA GLN A 191 28.25 8.98 -12.79
C GLN A 191 28.01 9.11 -11.28
N ARG A 192 27.04 8.38 -10.72
CA ARG A 192 26.82 8.33 -9.27
C ARG A 192 27.51 7.09 -8.69
N LYS A 193 28.49 7.30 -7.79
CA LYS A 193 29.17 6.22 -7.07
C LYS A 193 28.16 5.44 -6.20
N PRO A 194 28.09 4.11 -6.30
CA PRO A 194 27.32 3.30 -5.37
C PRO A 194 28.02 3.29 -4.01
N LEU A 195 27.28 3.56 -2.94
CA LEU A 195 27.73 3.33 -1.57
C LEU A 195 27.60 1.82 -1.25
N PRO A 196 28.57 1.21 -0.55
CA PRO A 196 28.53 -0.21 -0.21
C PRO A 196 27.42 -0.52 0.80
N ILE A 197 26.69 -1.61 0.54
CA ILE A 197 25.61 -2.13 1.38
C ILE A 197 26.19 -2.95 2.55
N ASN A 198 25.63 -2.77 3.74
CA ASN A 198 25.94 -3.50 4.97
C ASN A 198 25.62 -5.01 4.82
N PRO A 199 26.56 -5.94 5.02
CA PRO A 199 26.48 -7.33 4.51
C PRO A 199 25.64 -8.33 5.32
N ARG A 200 24.72 -7.93 6.19
CA ARG A 200 24.03 -8.88 7.09
C ARG A 200 22.74 -9.50 6.55
N TYR A 201 22.75 -10.06 5.34
CA TYR A 201 21.78 -11.08 4.91
C TYR A 201 22.39 -11.96 3.80
N THR A 202 23.39 -12.76 4.14
CA THR A 202 23.71 -13.97 3.39
C THR A 202 23.17 -15.16 4.17
N LEU A 203 22.07 -15.72 3.68
CA LEU A 203 21.58 -17.05 4.04
C LEU A 203 22.69 -18.07 3.75
N SER A 204 23.12 -18.81 4.77
CA SER A 204 23.86 -20.04 4.58
C SER A 204 22.89 -21.21 4.59
N HIS A 205 22.94 -21.98 3.50
CA HIS A 205 22.41 -23.33 3.36
C HIS A 205 22.90 -24.28 4.45
#